data_AF-A0A2P6PU65-F1
#
_entry.id   AF-A0A2P6PU65-F1
#
_cell.length_a   1.000
_cell.length_b   1.000
_cell.length_c   1.000
_cell.angle_alpha   90.00
_cell.angle_beta   90.00
_cell.angle_gamma   90.00
#
_symmetry.space_group_name_H-M   'P 1'
#
loop_
_entity.id
_entity.type
_entity.pdbx_description
1 polymer ?
#
loop_
_entity_poly.entity_id
_entity_poly.type
_entity_poly.pdbx_seq_one_letter_code
_entity_poly.pdbx_strand_id
1 'polypeptide(L)'
;MKKHETELLIQKKKNSGSDKKLNKMKTCLALFEWYKKESNFLNTGYYDMYKKQCNPSDINVSEYKKRLWNFWEDTVTEVENKPQMEGSPLGVRWLWAGTNYRRMIEPLHIAEFYKKSGARNYKNGGKRPKHFILLEQWLEKEIKGKAKRQMSATSNEDSCFWAHVEDAIILCNLLNNGESVTDVEKVTYKEELKKFEDYVWDVIDNYAVCPDIFLEKGSFMRWWKQYKGIVGSSYSSQLADYMNSRSYLKYT
;
A
#
# COMPACT_ATOMS: atom_id res chain seq x y z
N MET A 1 17.24 -46.98 5.03
CA MET A 1 17.87 -46.14 3.98
C MET A 1 16.89 -45.67 2.92
N LYS A 2 16.27 -46.56 2.11
CA LYS A 2 15.40 -46.15 0.97
C LYS A 2 14.25 -45.18 1.28
N LYS A 3 13.58 -45.30 2.44
CA LYS A 3 12.46 -44.40 2.80
C LYS A 3 12.90 -42.96 3.06
N HIS A 4 14.06 -42.79 3.71
CA HIS A 4 14.63 -41.48 4.05
C HIS A 4 15.18 -40.76 2.81
N GLU A 5 15.79 -41.48 1.87
CA GLU A 5 16.24 -40.93 0.58
C GLU A 5 15.05 -40.44 -0.28
N THR A 6 13.94 -41.18 -0.29
CA THR A 6 12.73 -40.78 -1.01
C THR A 6 12.09 -39.52 -0.40
N GLU A 7 12.05 -39.42 0.93
CA GLU A 7 11.58 -38.21 1.64
C GLU A 7 12.44 -36.97 1.33
N LEU A 8 13.77 -37.13 1.35
CA LEU A 8 14.71 -36.06 0.98
C LEU A 8 14.56 -35.63 -0.48
N LEU A 9 14.32 -36.57 -1.41
CA LEU A 9 14.07 -36.26 -2.82
C LEU A 9 12.74 -35.55 -3.03
N ILE A 10 11.67 -35.94 -2.33
CA ILE A 10 10.37 -35.26 -2.36
C ILE A 10 10.51 -33.84 -1.81
N GLN A 11 11.24 -33.66 -0.70
CA GLN A 11 11.48 -32.34 -0.10
C GLN A 11 12.32 -31.46 -1.04
N LYS A 12 13.37 -32.00 -1.66
CA LYS A 12 14.20 -31.30 -2.66
C LYS A 12 13.40 -30.92 -3.92
N LYS A 13 12.49 -31.79 -4.38
CA LYS A 13 11.61 -31.52 -5.53
C LYS A 13 10.53 -30.49 -5.19
N LYS A 14 9.94 -30.53 -3.99
CA LYS A 14 9.04 -29.48 -3.47
C LYS A 14 9.75 -28.13 -3.32
N ASN A 15 10.96 -28.11 -2.77
CA ASN A 15 11.75 -26.89 -2.60
C ASN A 15 12.13 -26.27 -3.96
N SER A 16 12.59 -27.07 -4.93
CA SER A 16 12.91 -26.56 -6.26
C SER A 16 11.69 -26.05 -7.04
N GLY A 17 10.50 -26.64 -6.84
CA GLY A 17 9.23 -26.09 -7.35
C GLY A 17 8.87 -24.75 -6.70
N SER A 18 9.10 -24.63 -5.40
CA SER A 18 8.86 -23.42 -4.61
C SER A 18 9.78 -22.26 -5.02
N ASP A 19 11.08 -22.51 -5.23
CA ASP A 19 12.04 -21.50 -5.71
C ASP A 19 11.72 -21.02 -7.14
N LYS A 20 11.30 -21.92 -8.03
CA LYS A 20 10.86 -21.53 -9.39
C LYS A 20 9.62 -20.65 -9.36
N LYS A 21 8.66 -20.94 -8.47
CA LYS A 21 7.48 -20.09 -8.24
C LYS A 21 7.93 -18.70 -7.76
N LEU A 22 8.78 -18.63 -6.73
CA LEU A 22 9.26 -17.36 -6.19
C LEU A 22 10.02 -16.50 -7.22
N ASN A 23 10.81 -17.11 -8.10
CA ASN A 23 11.48 -16.38 -9.18
C ASN A 23 10.49 -15.78 -10.19
N LYS A 24 9.40 -16.49 -10.54
CA LYS A 24 8.35 -15.93 -11.41
C LYS A 24 7.67 -14.71 -10.78
N MET A 25 7.45 -14.69 -9.45
CA MET A 25 6.96 -13.49 -8.77
C MET A 25 7.95 -12.35 -8.87
N LYS A 26 9.25 -12.60 -8.64
CA LYS A 26 10.28 -11.56 -8.76
C LYS A 26 10.27 -10.92 -10.15
N THR A 27 10.06 -11.71 -11.21
CA THR A 27 9.89 -11.16 -12.56
C THR A 27 8.65 -10.26 -12.67
N CYS A 28 7.50 -10.66 -12.11
CA CYS A 28 6.30 -9.82 -12.13
C CYS A 28 6.49 -8.53 -11.32
N LEU A 29 7.17 -8.60 -10.17
CA LEU A 29 7.50 -7.42 -9.36
C LEU A 29 8.47 -6.49 -10.10
N ALA A 30 9.50 -7.02 -10.78
CA ALA A 30 10.39 -6.20 -11.58
C ALA A 30 9.64 -5.47 -12.72
N LEU A 31 8.72 -6.14 -13.40
CA LEU A 31 7.87 -5.51 -14.43
C LEU A 31 6.98 -4.39 -13.84
N PHE A 32 6.55 -4.54 -12.59
CA PHE A 32 5.83 -3.49 -11.89
C PHE A 32 6.72 -2.29 -11.53
N GLU A 33 7.98 -2.52 -11.18
CA GLU A 33 8.94 -1.43 -10.97
C GLU A 33 9.14 -0.61 -12.26
N TRP A 34 9.11 -1.23 -13.44
CA TRP A 34 9.11 -0.52 -14.72
C TRP A 34 7.86 0.35 -14.89
N TYR A 35 6.68 -0.16 -14.55
CA TYR A 35 5.44 0.62 -14.58
C TYR A 35 5.48 1.82 -13.62
N LYS A 36 6.04 1.65 -12.41
CA LYS A 36 6.25 2.78 -11.49
C LYS A 36 7.14 3.85 -12.11
N LYS A 37 8.26 3.47 -12.72
CA LYS A 37 9.16 4.41 -13.40
C LYS A 37 8.46 5.17 -14.54
N GLU A 38 7.68 4.47 -15.37
CA GLU A 38 6.89 5.09 -16.44
C GLU A 38 5.89 6.12 -15.87
N SER A 39 5.18 5.77 -14.79
CA SER A 39 4.21 6.65 -14.16
C SER A 39 4.81 7.94 -13.56
N ASN A 40 6.05 7.85 -13.08
CA ASN A 40 6.79 8.96 -12.52
C ASN A 40 7.22 9.93 -13.62
N PHE A 41 7.61 9.42 -14.79
CA PHE A 41 7.90 10.25 -15.97
C PHE A 41 6.68 11.09 -16.39
N LEU A 42 5.47 10.57 -16.21
CA LEU A 42 4.22 11.27 -16.49
C LEU A 42 3.76 12.22 -15.37
N ASN A 43 4.56 12.36 -14.30
CA ASN A 43 4.29 13.17 -13.11
C ASN A 43 2.91 12.88 -12.47
N THR A 44 2.46 11.63 -12.58
CA THR A 44 1.15 11.18 -12.08
C THR A 44 1.31 10.17 -10.95
N GLY A 45 2.31 9.29 -11.04
CA GLY A 45 2.53 8.22 -10.08
C GLY A 45 1.65 7.00 -10.35
N TYR A 46 2.14 5.83 -9.95
CA TYR A 46 1.61 4.54 -10.39
C TYR A 46 0.19 4.29 -9.90
N TYR A 47 -0.14 4.77 -8.69
CA TYR A 47 -1.46 4.64 -8.11
C TYR A 47 -2.51 5.40 -8.93
N ASP A 48 -2.28 6.70 -9.17
CA ASP A 48 -3.21 7.56 -9.92
C ASP A 48 -3.28 7.18 -11.39
N MET A 49 -2.16 6.75 -11.98
CA MET A 49 -2.12 6.24 -13.36
C MET A 49 -2.99 4.98 -13.50
N TYR A 50 -2.81 4.02 -12.60
CA TYR A 50 -3.58 2.79 -12.59
C TYR A 50 -5.06 3.03 -12.27
N LYS A 51 -5.39 3.98 -11.37
CA LYS A 51 -6.78 4.33 -11.06
C LYS A 51 -7.52 4.85 -12.30
N LYS A 52 -6.85 5.67 -13.12
CA LYS A 52 -7.40 6.21 -14.37
C LYS A 52 -7.63 5.11 -15.41
N GLN A 53 -6.72 4.14 -15.53
CA GLN A 53 -6.75 3.06 -16.54
C GLN A 53 -6.83 3.59 -17.97
N CYS A 54 -5.93 4.49 -18.34
CA CYS A 54 -5.93 5.15 -19.65
C CYS A 54 -4.68 4.84 -20.50
N ASN A 55 -3.74 4.03 -20.01
CA ASN A 55 -2.49 3.72 -20.68
C ASN A 55 -2.44 2.27 -21.16
N PRO A 56 -1.83 1.98 -22.32
CA PRO A 56 -1.65 0.61 -22.79
C PRO A 56 -0.92 -0.30 -21.78
N SER A 57 0.04 0.26 -21.01
CA SER A 57 0.76 -0.48 -19.98
C SER A 57 -0.13 -0.96 -18.82
N ASP A 58 -1.30 -0.35 -18.61
CA ASP A 58 -2.26 -0.75 -17.59
C ASP A 58 -2.82 -2.17 -17.83
N ILE A 59 -2.89 -2.60 -19.11
CA ILE A 59 -3.31 -3.96 -19.48
C ILE A 59 -2.32 -4.99 -18.94
N ASN A 60 -1.03 -4.77 -19.18
CA ASN A 60 0.05 -5.66 -18.72
C ASN A 60 0.09 -5.71 -17.18
N VAL A 61 -0.04 -4.55 -16.54
CA VAL A 61 -0.03 -4.44 -15.07
C VAL A 61 -1.21 -5.18 -14.45
N SER A 62 -2.40 -5.08 -15.05
CA SER A 62 -3.57 -5.83 -14.60
C SER A 62 -3.35 -7.34 -14.66
N GLU A 63 -2.68 -7.83 -15.71
CA GLU A 63 -2.33 -9.24 -15.82
C GLU A 63 -1.31 -9.68 -14.75
N TYR A 64 -0.24 -8.90 -14.56
CA TYR A 64 0.77 -9.20 -13.53
C TYR A 64 0.18 -9.16 -12.12
N LYS A 65 -0.68 -8.17 -11.85
CA LYS A 65 -1.44 -8.09 -10.61
C LYS A 65 -2.27 -9.35 -10.38
N LYS A 66 -3.03 -9.82 -11.38
CA LYS A 66 -3.84 -11.03 -11.27
C LYS A 66 -2.99 -12.28 -10.97
N ARG A 67 -1.84 -12.42 -11.65
CA ARG A 67 -0.91 -13.54 -11.41
C ARG A 67 -0.34 -13.52 -9.99
N LEU A 68 0.08 -12.35 -9.51
CA LEU A 68 0.60 -12.17 -8.15
C LEU A 68 -0.50 -12.38 -7.09
N TRP A 69 -1.71 -11.90 -7.35
CA TRP A 69 -2.87 -12.09 -6.50
C TRP A 69 -3.14 -13.56 -6.25
N ASN A 70 -3.41 -14.32 -7.30
CA ASN A 70 -3.77 -15.75 -7.18
C ASN A 70 -2.69 -16.52 -6.42
N PHE A 71 -1.42 -16.24 -6.72
CA PHE A 71 -0.33 -16.91 -6.04
C PHE A 71 -0.29 -16.65 -4.53
N TRP A 72 -0.41 -15.38 -4.10
CA TRP A 72 -0.30 -15.04 -2.68
C TRP A 72 -1.55 -15.42 -1.91
N GLU A 73 -2.73 -15.36 -2.54
CA GLU A 73 -3.97 -15.89 -2.00
C GLU A 73 -3.86 -17.41 -1.74
N ASP A 74 -3.41 -18.18 -2.73
CA ASP A 74 -3.17 -19.62 -2.59
C ASP A 74 -2.13 -19.90 -1.49
N THR A 75 -1.01 -19.18 -1.49
CA THR A 75 0.09 -19.37 -0.53
C THR A 75 -0.36 -19.10 0.90
N VAL A 76 -1.09 -18.00 1.13
CA VAL A 76 -1.60 -17.66 2.46
C VAL A 76 -2.62 -18.69 2.92
N THR A 77 -3.52 -19.12 2.04
CA THR A 77 -4.53 -20.16 2.33
C THR A 77 -3.87 -21.49 2.69
N GLU A 78 -2.84 -21.91 1.94
CA GLU A 78 -2.07 -23.12 2.23
C GLU A 78 -1.35 -23.07 3.59
N VAL A 79 -0.87 -21.90 4.00
CA VAL A 79 -0.19 -21.70 5.29
C VAL A 79 -1.19 -21.70 6.44
N GLU A 80 -2.32 -21.02 6.27
CA GLU A 80 -3.37 -20.94 7.28
C GLU A 80 -3.99 -22.32 7.60
N ASN A 81 -4.14 -23.18 6.60
CA ASN A 81 -4.73 -24.51 6.75
C ASN A 81 -3.77 -25.56 7.34
N LYS A 82 -2.49 -25.24 7.56
CA LYS A 82 -1.53 -26.20 8.15
C LYS A 82 -1.63 -26.20 9.68
N PRO A 83 -1.43 -27.35 10.34
CA PRO A 83 -1.26 -27.39 11.78
C PRO A 83 -0.11 -26.46 12.17
N GLN A 84 -0.39 -25.42 12.96
CA GLN A 84 0.64 -24.46 13.35
C GLN A 84 1.64 -25.16 14.28
N MET A 85 2.87 -25.34 13.81
CA MET A 85 4.00 -25.67 14.68
C MET A 85 4.51 -24.38 15.34
N GLU A 86 5.11 -24.46 16.53
CA GLU A 86 5.75 -23.30 17.18
C GLU A 86 6.76 -22.65 16.22
N GLY A 87 6.49 -21.42 15.78
CA GLY A 87 7.32 -20.69 14.83
C GLY A 87 6.53 -19.68 13.97
N SER A 88 7.24 -19.01 13.06
CA SER A 88 6.60 -18.14 12.06
C SER A 88 5.85 -18.99 11.01
N PRO A 89 4.60 -18.63 10.63
CA PRO A 89 3.83 -19.34 9.60
C PRO A 89 4.53 -19.42 8.24
N LEU A 90 5.41 -18.45 7.96
CA LEU A 90 6.25 -18.39 6.77
C LEU A 90 7.73 -18.19 7.16
N GLY A 91 8.64 -18.84 6.45
CA GLY A 91 10.07 -18.54 6.58
C GLY A 91 10.35 -17.08 6.23
N VAL A 92 11.36 -16.47 6.88
CA VAL A 92 11.70 -15.04 6.76
C VAL A 92 11.79 -14.56 5.30
N ARG A 93 12.41 -15.35 4.41
CA ARG A 93 12.49 -15.03 2.96
C ARG A 93 11.11 -14.87 2.30
N TRP A 94 10.14 -15.70 2.68
CA TRP A 94 8.78 -15.65 2.16
C TRP A 94 7.98 -14.50 2.76
N LEU A 95 8.16 -14.20 4.06
CA LEU A 95 7.55 -13.03 4.69
C LEU A 95 7.94 -11.72 4.00
N TRP A 96 9.23 -11.54 3.72
CA TRP A 96 9.70 -10.33 3.01
C TRP A 96 9.19 -10.27 1.57
N ALA A 97 9.12 -11.41 0.88
CA ALA A 97 8.53 -11.46 -0.46
C ALA A 97 7.03 -11.10 -0.46
N GLY A 98 6.28 -11.59 0.53
CA GLY A 98 4.85 -11.30 0.68
C GLY A 98 4.60 -9.85 1.09
N THR A 99 5.48 -9.29 1.91
CA THR A 99 5.48 -7.86 2.27
C THR A 99 5.70 -6.98 1.04
N ASN A 100 6.68 -7.32 0.20
CA ASN A 100 6.94 -6.56 -1.02
C ASN A 100 5.73 -6.63 -1.98
N TYR A 101 5.18 -7.83 -2.17
CA TYR A 101 3.93 -8.01 -2.92
C TYR A 101 2.80 -7.13 -2.38
N ARG A 102 2.53 -7.16 -1.07
CA ARG A 102 1.47 -6.38 -0.44
C ARG A 102 1.68 -4.88 -0.70
N ARG A 103 2.88 -4.35 -0.45
CA ARG A 103 3.20 -2.92 -0.64
C ARG A 103 3.11 -2.46 -2.10
N MET A 104 3.28 -3.36 -3.08
CA MET A 104 3.17 -3.03 -4.50
C MET A 104 1.75 -3.19 -5.05
N ILE A 105 1.02 -4.22 -4.62
CA ILE A 105 -0.24 -4.62 -5.24
C ILE A 105 -1.47 -4.11 -4.48
N GLU A 106 -1.42 -4.00 -3.16
CA GLU A 106 -2.55 -3.48 -2.39
C GLU A 106 -2.95 -2.05 -2.80
N PRO A 107 -2.01 -1.11 -3.08
CA PRO A 107 -2.36 0.18 -3.67
C PRO A 107 -3.20 0.10 -4.94
N LEU A 108 -2.95 -0.87 -5.81
CA LEU A 108 -3.74 -1.05 -7.03
C LEU A 108 -5.12 -1.63 -6.76
N HIS A 109 -5.26 -2.46 -5.72
CA HIS A 109 -6.55 -2.95 -5.29
C HIS A 109 -7.38 -1.82 -4.66
N ILE A 110 -6.74 -0.93 -3.89
CA ILE A 110 -7.33 0.29 -3.36
C ILE A 110 -7.80 1.21 -4.49
N ALA A 111 -6.98 1.40 -5.53
CA ALA A 111 -7.33 2.22 -6.70
C ALA A 111 -8.62 1.74 -7.38
N GLU A 112 -8.76 0.42 -7.58
CA GLU A 112 -9.98 -0.19 -8.12
C GLU A 112 -11.18 -0.05 -7.18
N PHE A 113 -10.95 -0.18 -5.87
CA PHE A 113 -12.01 -0.02 -4.88
C PHE A 113 -12.58 1.40 -4.91
N TYR A 114 -11.74 2.43 -4.79
CA TYR A 114 -12.15 3.84 -4.79
C TYR A 114 -12.49 4.42 -6.18
N LYS A 115 -12.37 3.63 -7.26
CA LYS A 115 -12.94 3.99 -8.57
C LYS A 115 -14.46 3.81 -8.61
N LYS A 116 -15.02 2.98 -7.72
CA LYS A 116 -16.46 2.71 -7.64
C LYS A 116 -17.18 3.84 -6.88
N SER A 117 -18.37 4.21 -7.35
CA SER A 117 -19.21 5.18 -6.65
C SER A 117 -19.57 4.68 -5.25
N GLY A 118 -19.54 5.57 -4.25
CA GLY A 118 -19.86 5.26 -2.86
C GLY A 118 -18.79 4.47 -2.09
N ALA A 119 -17.61 4.21 -2.66
CA ALA A 119 -16.52 3.53 -1.98
C ALA A 119 -15.94 4.39 -0.84
N ARG A 120 -15.89 3.83 0.38
CA ARG A 120 -15.36 4.46 1.60
C ARG A 120 -14.79 3.40 2.55
N ASN A 121 -13.93 3.81 3.47
CA ASN A 121 -13.46 2.99 4.60
C ASN A 121 -12.82 1.66 4.19
N TYR A 122 -11.91 1.65 3.21
CA TYR A 122 -11.30 0.40 2.73
C TYR A 122 -10.61 -0.41 3.85
N LYS A 123 -9.81 0.26 4.70
CA LYS A 123 -9.01 -0.38 5.76
C LYS A 123 -9.87 -0.97 6.87
N ASN A 124 -10.87 -0.21 7.32
CA ASN A 124 -11.67 -0.54 8.51
C ASN A 124 -13.06 -1.14 8.18
N GLY A 125 -13.52 -1.04 6.93
CA GLY A 125 -14.86 -1.45 6.50
C GLY A 125 -14.97 -2.93 6.07
N GLY A 126 -14.02 -3.77 6.45
CA GLY A 126 -14.01 -5.19 6.08
C GLY A 126 -13.85 -5.46 4.57
N LYS A 127 -13.33 -4.50 3.81
CA LYS A 127 -13.13 -4.60 2.35
C LYS A 127 -11.73 -5.07 1.98
N ARG A 128 -10.82 -5.07 2.95
CA ARG A 128 -9.44 -5.46 2.77
C ARG A 128 -9.34 -6.99 2.66
N PRO A 129 -8.76 -7.51 1.56
CA PRO A 129 -8.57 -8.94 1.35
C PRO A 129 -7.77 -9.62 2.48
N LYS A 130 -8.20 -10.84 2.83
CA LYS A 130 -7.64 -11.61 3.96
C LYS A 130 -6.15 -11.85 3.83
N HIS A 131 -5.65 -12.14 2.63
CA HIS A 131 -4.24 -12.44 2.43
C HIS A 131 -3.33 -11.23 2.67
N PHE A 132 -3.78 -10.00 2.39
CA PHE A 132 -3.02 -8.80 2.76
C PHE A 132 -2.96 -8.61 4.27
N ILE A 133 -4.08 -8.82 4.96
CA ILE A 133 -4.17 -8.72 6.43
C ILE A 133 -3.22 -9.71 7.09
N LEU A 134 -3.27 -10.99 6.69
CA LEU A 134 -2.44 -12.04 7.27
C LEU A 134 -0.94 -11.80 7.00
N LEU A 135 -0.57 -11.38 5.79
CA LEU A 135 0.82 -11.06 5.47
C LEU A 135 1.38 -9.91 6.31
N GLU A 136 0.57 -8.89 6.60
CA GLU A 136 0.95 -7.81 7.50
C GLU A 136 1.13 -8.30 8.94
N GLN A 137 0.14 -9.01 9.47
CA GLN A 137 0.17 -9.55 10.84
C GLN A 137 1.36 -10.50 11.06
N TRP A 138 1.67 -11.35 10.08
CA TRP A 138 2.80 -12.27 10.17
C TRP A 138 4.14 -11.53 10.18
N LEU A 139 4.28 -10.46 9.39
CA LEU A 139 5.48 -9.62 9.43
C LEU A 139 5.60 -8.91 10.79
N GLU A 140 4.53 -8.28 11.28
CA GLU A 140 4.51 -7.58 12.56
C GLU A 140 4.94 -8.50 13.71
N LYS A 141 4.43 -9.73 13.74
CA LYS A 141 4.83 -10.75 14.73
C LYS A 141 6.33 -11.10 14.62
N GLU A 142 6.86 -11.22 13.40
CA GLU A 142 8.26 -11.56 13.16
C GLU A 142 9.23 -10.45 13.56
N ILE A 143 8.84 -9.17 13.38
CA ILE A 143 9.69 -8.00 13.68
C ILE A 143 9.47 -7.44 15.09
N LYS A 144 8.46 -7.91 15.83
CA LYS A 144 8.17 -7.45 17.19
C LYS A 144 9.40 -7.59 18.09
N GLY A 145 9.85 -6.48 18.67
CA GLY A 145 11.03 -6.42 19.54
C GLY A 145 12.37 -6.42 18.80
N LYS A 146 12.39 -6.34 17.47
CA LYS A 146 13.61 -6.17 16.66
C LYS A 146 13.73 -4.73 16.19
N ALA A 147 14.97 -4.24 16.07
CA ALA A 147 15.24 -2.92 15.50
C ALA A 147 14.67 -2.83 14.08
N LYS A 148 13.88 -1.79 13.80
CA LYS A 148 13.31 -1.53 12.48
C LYS A 148 14.49 -1.23 11.54
N ARG A 149 14.72 -2.08 10.54
CA ARG A 149 15.65 -1.75 9.46
C ARG A 149 15.04 -0.60 8.68
N GLN A 150 15.61 0.60 8.79
CA GLN A 150 15.33 1.65 7.83
C GLN A 150 15.79 1.18 6.45
N MET A 151 14.83 0.90 5.58
CA MET A 151 15.07 0.60 4.18
C MET A 151 14.59 1.82 3.41
N SER A 152 15.37 2.29 2.43
CA SER A 152 14.93 3.34 1.52
C SER A 152 13.56 2.96 0.94
N ALA A 153 12.59 3.89 1.05
CA ALA A 153 11.20 3.64 0.72
C ALA A 153 10.99 3.64 -0.81
N THR A 154 11.39 2.56 -1.48
CA THR A 154 10.99 2.32 -2.87
C THR A 154 9.47 2.11 -2.99
N SER A 155 8.78 1.85 -1.88
CA SER A 155 7.33 1.78 -1.72
C SER A 155 6.94 2.20 -0.31
N ASN A 156 5.70 2.65 -0.13
CA ASN A 156 5.17 3.06 1.17
C ASN A 156 5.16 1.88 2.14
N GLU A 157 5.55 2.13 3.40
CA GLU A 157 5.57 1.09 4.41
C GLU A 157 4.17 0.59 4.75
N ASP A 158 3.23 1.53 4.91
CA ASP A 158 1.81 1.28 5.02
C ASP A 158 1.22 1.08 3.62
N SER A 159 0.86 -0.15 3.29
CA SER A 159 0.24 -0.49 2.00
C SER A 159 -1.19 0.05 1.86
N CYS A 160 -1.81 0.51 2.95
CA CYS A 160 -3.10 1.20 2.97
C CYS A 160 -2.98 2.74 2.91
N PHE A 161 -1.78 3.31 2.74
CA PHE A 161 -1.59 4.77 2.63
C PHE A 161 -2.61 5.44 1.69
N TRP A 162 -2.80 4.88 0.49
CA TRP A 162 -3.72 5.45 -0.49
C TRP A 162 -5.20 5.34 -0.09
N ALA A 163 -5.57 4.36 0.75
CA ALA A 163 -6.93 4.32 1.29
C ALA A 163 -7.20 5.50 2.23
N HIS A 164 -6.22 5.83 3.08
CA HIS A 164 -6.29 7.01 3.94
C HIS A 164 -6.40 8.31 3.13
N VAL A 165 -5.61 8.44 2.07
CA VAL A 165 -5.69 9.59 1.15
C VAL A 165 -7.09 9.72 0.54
N GLU A 166 -7.67 8.62 0.04
CA GLU A 166 -9.00 8.67 -0.59
C GLU A 166 -10.11 9.00 0.40
N ASP A 167 -10.09 8.38 1.58
CA ASP A 167 -11.06 8.71 2.65
C ASP A 167 -10.95 10.20 3.03
N ALA A 168 -9.73 10.74 3.15
CA ALA A 168 -9.53 12.16 3.44
C ALA A 168 -10.01 13.09 2.30
N ILE A 169 -9.81 12.72 1.03
CA ILE A 169 -10.37 13.48 -0.12
C ILE A 169 -11.90 13.47 -0.09
N ILE A 170 -12.51 12.34 0.27
CA ILE A 170 -13.96 12.23 0.43
C ILE A 170 -14.45 13.20 1.52
N LEU A 171 -13.78 13.25 2.67
CA LEU A 171 -14.10 14.21 3.74
C LEU A 171 -13.96 15.66 3.27
N CYS A 172 -12.89 15.98 2.53
CA CYS A 172 -12.72 17.31 1.94
C CYS A 172 -13.87 17.67 0.99
N ASN A 173 -14.29 16.75 0.13
CA ASN A 173 -15.41 16.98 -0.80
C ASN A 173 -16.73 17.18 -0.06
N LEU A 174 -17.01 16.42 1.01
CA LEU A 174 -18.22 16.59 1.83
C LEU A 174 -18.26 17.96 2.50
N LEU A 175 -17.13 18.45 3.00
CA LEU A 175 -17.04 19.78 3.60
C LEU A 175 -17.19 20.92 2.58
N ASN A 176 -16.72 20.73 1.34
CA ASN A 176 -16.73 21.75 0.30
C ASN A 176 -18.03 21.80 -0.53
N ASN A 177 -18.69 20.65 -0.73
CA ASN A 177 -19.82 20.56 -1.66
C ASN A 177 -21.15 21.07 -1.10
N GLY A 178 -21.20 21.56 0.14
CA GLY A 178 -22.42 22.13 0.72
C GLY A 178 -23.59 21.15 0.79
N GLU A 179 -23.35 19.84 0.64
CA GLU A 179 -24.32 18.80 0.97
C GLU A 179 -24.83 19.03 2.40
N SER A 180 -26.00 18.50 2.73
CA SER A 180 -26.71 18.66 4.00
C SER A 180 -25.96 18.03 5.20
N VAL A 181 -24.70 18.39 5.39
CA VAL A 181 -23.81 17.97 6.46
C VAL A 181 -24.16 18.82 7.69
N THR A 182 -24.56 18.16 8.75
CA THR A 182 -24.85 18.78 10.04
C THR A 182 -23.59 19.40 10.64
N ASP A 183 -23.74 20.36 11.55
CA ASP A 183 -22.57 20.97 12.19
C ASP A 183 -21.76 19.96 13.03
N VAL A 184 -22.42 18.94 13.59
CA VAL A 184 -21.78 17.82 14.30
C VAL A 184 -20.90 17.00 13.35
N GLU A 185 -21.39 16.68 12.16
CA GLU A 185 -20.61 15.98 11.13
C GLU A 185 -19.43 16.83 10.63
N LYS A 186 -19.61 18.15 10.46
CA LYS A 186 -18.51 19.05 10.07
C LYS A 186 -17.37 19.02 11.09
N VAL A 187 -17.69 19.07 12.39
CA VAL A 187 -16.70 18.95 13.46
C VAL A 187 -15.98 17.60 13.35
N THR A 188 -16.75 16.51 13.22
CA THR A 188 -16.20 15.15 13.12
C THR A 188 -15.27 14.99 11.91
N TYR A 189 -15.66 15.50 10.73
CA TYR A 189 -14.85 15.41 9.52
C TYR A 189 -13.55 16.22 9.61
N LYS A 190 -13.60 17.38 10.28
CA LYS A 190 -12.40 18.19 10.54
C LYS A 190 -11.44 17.48 11.50
N GLU A 191 -11.95 16.81 12.53
CA GLU A 191 -11.14 16.00 13.45
C GLU A 191 -10.48 14.81 12.74
N GLU A 192 -11.22 14.08 11.90
CA GLU A 192 -10.67 12.97 11.11
C GLU A 192 -9.60 13.45 10.11
N LEU A 193 -9.82 14.60 9.46
CA LEU A 193 -8.81 15.22 8.61
C LEU A 193 -7.55 15.63 9.38
N LYS A 194 -7.71 16.10 10.63
CA LYS A 194 -6.58 16.43 11.50
C LYS A 194 -5.80 15.19 11.90
N LYS A 195 -6.46 14.09 12.25
CA LYS A 195 -5.81 12.79 12.51
C LYS A 195 -5.04 12.30 11.28
N PHE A 196 -5.61 12.48 10.08
CA PHE A 196 -4.92 12.11 8.85
C PHE A 196 -3.70 13.00 8.58
N GLU A 197 -3.79 14.31 8.84
CA GLU A 197 -2.63 15.21 8.77
C GLU A 197 -1.49 14.73 9.69
N ASP A 198 -1.81 14.42 10.95
CA ASP A 198 -0.81 13.98 11.93
C ASP A 198 -0.18 12.63 11.51
N TYR A 199 -0.97 11.70 10.96
CA TYR A 199 -0.49 10.47 10.35
C TYR A 199 0.46 10.74 9.16
N VAL A 200 0.09 11.66 8.27
CA VAL A 200 0.92 12.01 7.10
C VAL A 200 2.26 12.57 7.54
N TRP A 201 2.26 13.44 8.55
CA TRP A 201 3.51 13.99 9.09
C TRP A 201 4.39 12.88 9.67
N ASP A 202 3.83 11.99 10.50
CA ASP A 202 4.55 10.86 11.08
C ASP A 202 5.22 9.99 10.01
N VAL A 203 4.50 9.62 8.95
CA VAL A 203 5.08 8.76 7.90
C VAL A 203 6.11 9.49 7.03
N ILE A 204 6.02 10.81 6.88
CA ILE A 204 7.04 11.62 6.18
C ILE A 204 8.30 11.75 7.04
N ASP A 205 8.16 12.13 8.30
CA ASP A 205 9.29 12.33 9.23
C ASP A 205 10.07 11.03 9.47
N ASN A 206 9.37 9.89 9.48
CA ASN A 206 9.97 8.56 9.60
C ASN A 206 10.50 7.97 8.28
N TYR A 207 10.48 8.72 7.17
CA TYR A 207 10.85 8.25 5.83
C TYR A 207 10.12 6.97 5.40
N ALA A 208 8.85 6.82 5.83
CA ALA A 208 8.05 5.62 5.65
C ALA A 208 7.17 5.65 4.38
N VAL A 209 7.26 6.73 3.59
CA VAL A 209 6.56 6.90 2.31
C VAL A 209 7.55 7.16 1.17
N CYS A 210 7.15 6.78 -0.03
CA CYS A 210 7.94 7.00 -1.25
C CYS A 210 7.77 8.45 -1.74
N PRO A 211 8.82 9.10 -2.32
CA PRO A 211 8.71 10.45 -2.88
C PRO A 211 7.60 10.62 -3.93
N ASP A 212 7.17 9.52 -4.57
CA ASP A 212 6.07 9.47 -5.54
C ASP A 212 4.76 10.09 -5.03
N ILE A 213 4.54 10.18 -3.71
CA ILE A 213 3.34 10.81 -3.15
C ILE A 213 3.29 12.32 -3.47
N PHE A 214 4.43 12.97 -3.69
CA PHE A 214 4.54 14.41 -3.95
C PHE A 214 4.44 14.79 -5.43
N LEU A 215 4.14 13.83 -6.31
CA LEU A 215 3.92 14.12 -7.73
C LEU A 215 2.70 15.04 -7.89
N GLU A 216 2.87 16.09 -8.68
CA GLU A 216 1.95 17.23 -8.71
C GLU A 216 0.52 16.84 -9.09
N LYS A 217 0.37 15.86 -10.00
CA LYS A 217 -0.94 15.37 -10.46
C LYS A 217 -1.50 14.23 -9.61
N GLY A 218 -0.81 13.86 -8.53
CA GLY A 218 -1.15 12.74 -7.66
C GLY A 218 -2.28 13.06 -6.68
N SER A 219 -2.95 12.02 -6.19
CA SER A 219 -4.09 12.15 -5.29
C SER A 219 -3.72 12.79 -3.95
N PHE A 220 -2.51 12.55 -3.43
CA PHE A 220 -2.03 13.18 -2.19
C PHE A 220 -1.89 14.71 -2.35
N MET A 221 -1.29 15.17 -3.45
CA MET A 221 -1.17 16.60 -3.74
C MET A 221 -2.55 17.27 -3.96
N ARG A 222 -3.49 16.54 -4.54
CA ARG A 222 -4.90 16.96 -4.62
C ARG A 222 -5.54 17.11 -3.23
N TRP A 223 -5.38 16.12 -2.36
CA TRP A 223 -5.84 16.20 -0.97
C TRP A 223 -5.26 17.43 -0.28
N TRP A 224 -3.95 17.63 -0.36
CA TRP A 224 -3.28 18.77 0.28
C TRP A 224 -3.87 20.11 -0.17
N LYS A 225 -4.09 20.29 -1.47
CA LYS A 225 -4.71 21.50 -2.03
C LYS A 225 -6.11 21.74 -1.46
N GLN A 226 -6.93 20.70 -1.35
CA GLN A 226 -8.28 20.80 -0.79
C GLN A 226 -8.25 21.08 0.71
N TYR A 227 -7.42 20.35 1.44
CA TYR A 227 -7.28 20.48 2.89
C TYR A 227 -6.83 21.89 3.27
N LYS A 228 -5.84 22.46 2.55
CA LYS A 228 -5.40 23.85 2.71
C LYS A 228 -6.54 24.86 2.52
N GLY A 229 -7.46 24.59 1.60
CA GLY A 229 -8.66 25.43 1.42
C GLY A 229 -9.62 25.38 2.62
N ILE A 230 -9.68 24.25 3.31
CA ILE A 230 -10.58 24.03 4.47
C ILE A 230 -10.01 24.65 5.75
N VAL A 231 -8.71 24.47 6.01
CA VAL A 231 -8.05 24.99 7.24
C VAL A 231 -7.70 26.47 7.14
N GLY A 232 -7.60 27.00 5.92
CA GLY A 232 -7.29 28.41 5.67
C GLY A 232 -5.79 28.72 5.61
N SER A 233 -5.46 29.92 5.14
CA SER A 233 -4.07 30.35 4.89
C SER A 233 -3.25 30.64 6.14
N SER A 234 -3.90 30.92 7.28
CA SER A 234 -3.24 31.16 8.57
C SER A 234 -2.96 29.89 9.37
N TYR A 235 -3.45 28.73 8.90
CA TYR A 235 -3.20 27.47 9.57
C TYR A 235 -1.73 27.06 9.43
N SER A 236 -1.14 26.66 10.55
CA SER A 236 0.24 26.18 10.63
C SER A 236 0.31 24.89 11.44
N SER A 237 1.18 24.01 10.97
CA SER A 237 1.50 22.70 11.52
C SER A 237 2.82 22.27 10.90
N GLN A 238 3.45 21.22 11.42
CA GLN A 238 4.70 20.70 10.84
C GLN A 238 4.50 20.30 9.37
N LEU A 239 3.40 19.62 9.04
CA LEU A 239 3.08 19.28 7.67
C LEU A 239 2.81 20.54 6.83
N ALA A 240 2.04 21.49 7.34
CA ALA A 240 1.70 22.69 6.59
C ALA A 240 2.94 23.52 6.26
N ASP A 241 3.85 23.71 7.22
CA ASP A 241 5.09 24.44 7.01
C ASP A 241 6.00 23.71 6.02
N TYR A 242 6.09 22.38 6.12
CA TYR A 242 6.85 21.53 5.20
C TYR A 242 6.33 21.60 3.76
N MET A 243 5.00 21.54 3.59
CA MET A 243 4.35 21.58 2.28
C MET A 243 4.36 22.99 1.69
N ASN A 244 4.17 24.03 2.50
CA ASN A 244 4.16 25.43 2.06
C ASN A 244 5.56 25.91 1.65
N SER A 245 6.60 25.51 2.39
CA SER A 245 8.00 25.79 2.05
C SER A 245 8.53 24.97 0.87
N ARG A 246 7.72 24.03 0.36
CA ARG A 246 8.11 23.05 -0.67
C ARG A 246 9.33 22.22 -0.28
N SER A 247 9.51 21.98 1.02
CA SER A 247 10.63 21.17 1.55
C SER A 247 10.59 19.73 1.04
N TYR A 248 9.40 19.23 0.69
CA TYR A 248 9.20 17.91 0.04
C TYR A 248 9.97 17.72 -1.26
N LEU A 249 10.40 18.80 -1.94
CA LEU A 249 11.23 18.68 -3.15
C LEU A 249 12.63 18.10 -2.86
N LYS A 250 13.05 18.09 -1.59
CA LYS A 250 14.31 17.52 -1.12
C LYS A 250 14.13 16.13 -0.48
N TYR A 251 12.91 15.60 -0.46
CA TYR A 251 12.61 14.30 0.13
C TYR A 251 13.09 13.17 -0.79
N THR A 252 13.84 12.22 -0.25
CA THR A 252 14.48 11.12 -0.99
C THR A 252 14.28 9.79 -0.30
#